data_AF-A0A1I1HWZ4-F1
#
_entry.id   AF-A0A1I1HWZ4-F1
#
_cell.length_a   1.000
_cell.length_b   1.000
_cell.length_c   1.000
_cell.angle_alpha   90.00
_cell.angle_beta   90.00
_cell.angle_gamma   90.00
#
_symmetry.space_group_name_H-M   'P 1'
#
loop_
_entity.id
_entity.type
_entity.pdbx_description
1 polymer ?
#
loop_
_entity_poly.entity_id
_entity_poly.type
_entity_poly.pdbx_seq_one_letter_code
_entity_poly.pdbx_strand_id
1 'polypeptide(L)'
;MKKLITRGLAITAAVMVLTGCTSGADDDKSSSIFETQPDIKASENADDNSVVETENADSQNEVSESSSQIDGVSICDETTELDYDHNYDDEIRVAVERAVAESNSFAEEFSKMDDIQDHITLRRSQDQTQTEMNIASYYYYKVWDCELNNLWKRFTEKVDMQTKEKYLTDQRNWIAMKDEAVLEALGPREEGGSIYTSEVHSLLEESTKRRCYYLAKELAAVTGDSFEMPEKSLLGLYLDNQGTGDIYSSLYMKSGWESGTDADISLYRIGELHGTIEDDESGNKLFVSEDGNVKGIITYGWDGATFKVTEVTGDSIVSVNDVYEFPFVF
;
A
#
# COMPACT_ATOMS: atom_id res chain seq x y z
N MET A 1 -12.94 -39.49 42.53
CA MET A 1 -12.93 -38.97 43.92
C MET A 1 -12.01 -37.75 43.90
N LYS A 2 -12.38 -36.50 44.14
CA LYS A 2 -13.44 -35.86 44.95
C LYS A 2 -14.05 -34.66 44.17
N LYS A 3 -15.31 -34.35 44.49
CA LYS A 3 -16.10 -33.16 44.06
C LYS A 3 -15.79 -31.94 44.94
N LEU A 4 -16.05 -30.72 44.42
CA LEU A 4 -16.88 -29.61 44.98
C LEU A 4 -16.62 -28.34 44.11
N ILE A 5 -17.56 -27.81 43.30
CA ILE A 5 -18.72 -26.93 43.62
C ILE A 5 -18.22 -25.55 44.12
N THR A 6 -18.65 -24.34 43.72
CA THR A 6 -19.59 -23.74 42.72
C THR A 6 -19.48 -22.22 42.93
N ARG A 7 -19.67 -21.37 41.90
CA ARG A 7 -20.60 -20.21 41.87
C ARG A 7 -20.25 -19.22 40.75
N GLY A 8 -21.25 -18.93 39.91
CA GLY A 8 -21.25 -17.84 38.93
C GLY A 8 -21.86 -16.55 39.47
N LEU A 9 -21.75 -15.50 38.66
CA LEU A 9 -22.55 -14.28 38.76
C LEU A 9 -22.72 -13.69 37.35
N ALA A 10 -23.98 -13.40 36.98
CA ALA A 10 -24.37 -12.70 35.76
C ALA A 10 -24.91 -11.32 36.16
N ILE A 11 -24.64 -10.28 35.37
CA ILE A 11 -25.29 -8.97 35.49
C ILE A 11 -25.59 -8.40 34.09
N THR A 12 -26.79 -7.82 33.99
CA THR A 12 -27.56 -7.44 32.80
C THR A 12 -27.46 -5.94 32.48
N ALA A 13 -27.82 -5.59 31.25
CA ALA A 13 -27.72 -4.32 30.51
C ALA A 13 -28.50 -3.08 31.01
N ALA A 14 -28.16 -1.89 30.45
CA ALA A 14 -29.09 -0.78 30.21
C ALA A 14 -28.58 0.22 29.13
N VAL A 15 -29.50 0.71 28.28
CA VAL A 15 -29.35 1.70 27.19
C VAL A 15 -30.13 2.97 27.58
N MET A 16 -29.66 4.19 27.25
CA MET A 16 -30.47 5.41 27.13
C MET A 16 -29.91 6.41 26.11
N VAL A 17 -30.83 7.11 25.43
CA VAL A 17 -30.70 8.12 24.36
C VAL A 17 -31.09 9.50 24.92
N LEU A 18 -30.52 10.63 24.42
CA LEU A 18 -31.23 11.85 23.93
C LEU A 18 -30.32 13.12 23.73
N THR A 19 -30.55 13.74 22.56
CA THR A 19 -30.26 15.05 21.91
C THR A 19 -30.09 16.37 22.69
N GLY A 20 -29.30 17.32 22.13
CA GLY A 20 -29.53 18.79 22.16
C GLY A 20 -28.30 19.75 22.11
N CYS A 21 -28.30 20.73 21.18
CA CYS A 21 -27.18 21.48 20.56
C CYS A 21 -26.69 22.85 21.16
N THR A 22 -25.73 23.46 20.42
CA THR A 22 -25.20 24.87 20.28
C THR A 22 -23.89 25.21 21.03
N SER A 23 -22.85 25.91 20.51
CA SER A 23 -22.41 26.43 19.18
C SER A 23 -21.03 27.15 19.32
N GLY A 24 -20.09 27.05 18.35
CA GLY A 24 -19.03 28.07 18.14
C GLY A 24 -17.65 27.69 17.51
N ALA A 25 -17.52 27.95 16.20
CA ALA A 25 -16.37 28.47 15.39
C ALA A 25 -15.06 27.66 15.07
N ASP A 26 -15.00 27.21 13.80
CA ASP A 26 -13.97 27.25 12.73
C ASP A 26 -12.46 26.94 12.94
N ASP A 27 -11.96 25.93 12.21
CA ASP A 27 -10.91 26.07 11.17
C ASP A 27 -10.81 24.79 10.29
N ASP A 28 -10.95 24.93 8.97
CA ASP A 28 -10.88 23.87 7.95
C ASP A 28 -9.43 23.37 7.74
N LYS A 29 -9.19 22.07 7.96
CA LYS A 29 -8.05 21.33 7.42
C LYS A 29 -8.52 20.00 6.84
N SER A 30 -8.37 19.84 5.54
CA SER A 30 -8.54 18.58 4.83
C SER A 30 -7.49 17.57 5.30
N SER A 31 -7.84 16.72 6.27
CA SER A 31 -7.02 15.58 6.68
C SER A 31 -7.17 14.43 5.68
N SER A 32 -6.04 13.83 5.27
CA SER A 32 -5.96 12.60 4.48
C SER A 32 -6.94 11.54 5.00
N ILE A 33 -7.79 10.99 4.12
CA ILE A 33 -8.68 9.86 4.44
C ILE A 33 -7.89 8.56 4.69
N PHE A 34 -6.58 8.54 4.40
CA PHE A 34 -5.80 7.31 4.20
C PHE A 34 -4.58 7.16 5.12
N GLU A 35 -4.35 8.05 6.09
CA GLU A 35 -3.23 7.91 7.01
C GLU A 35 -3.59 7.05 8.24
N THR A 36 -3.17 5.79 8.24
CA THR A 36 -2.57 5.20 9.43
C THR A 36 -1.09 5.54 9.41
N GLN A 37 -0.69 6.58 10.13
CA GLN A 37 0.72 6.76 10.47
C GLN A 37 1.17 5.56 11.32
N PRO A 38 2.36 4.98 11.11
CA PRO A 38 2.99 4.18 12.15
C PRO A 38 3.27 5.11 13.35
N ASP A 39 2.46 4.96 14.40
CA ASP A 39 2.59 5.67 15.67
C ASP A 39 4.00 5.40 16.27
N ILE A 40 4.97 6.27 16.05
CA ILE A 40 6.17 6.35 16.89
C ILE A 40 5.83 7.27 18.06
N LYS A 41 5.15 6.73 19.08
CA LYS A 41 4.97 7.40 20.37
C LYS A 41 6.00 6.89 21.38
N ALA A 42 6.91 7.77 21.77
CA ALA A 42 7.62 7.64 23.03
C ALA A 42 6.64 7.93 24.19
N SER A 43 6.53 6.99 25.14
CA SER A 43 5.90 7.16 26.46
C SER A 43 6.58 8.32 27.23
N GLU A 44 5.99 9.13 28.12
CA GLU A 44 4.87 8.95 29.04
C GLU A 44 4.51 10.33 29.65
N ASN A 45 3.23 10.69 29.80
CA ASN A 45 2.60 11.14 31.06
C ASN A 45 1.14 11.60 30.86
N ALA A 46 0.31 11.19 31.83
CA ALA A 46 -1.13 11.35 31.94
C ALA A 46 -1.60 12.81 32.17
N ASP A 47 -2.77 13.18 31.64
CA ASP A 47 -4.01 13.28 32.43
C ASP A 47 -5.23 13.70 31.58
N ASP A 48 -6.40 13.18 31.98
CA ASP A 48 -7.77 13.73 31.88
C ASP A 48 -8.54 13.79 30.53
N ASN A 49 -9.33 12.74 30.28
CA ASN A 49 -10.81 12.76 30.24
C ASN A 49 -11.55 13.71 29.27
N SER A 50 -12.20 13.17 28.23
CA SER A 50 -13.68 13.09 28.15
C SER A 50 -14.18 12.60 26.79
N VAL A 51 -15.28 11.85 26.88
CA VAL A 51 -16.00 11.12 25.84
C VAL A 51 -16.93 12.08 25.06
N VAL A 52 -17.24 11.78 23.80
CA VAL A 52 -18.61 11.55 23.28
C VAL A 52 -18.64 11.58 21.74
N GLU A 53 -19.07 10.45 21.16
CA GLU A 53 -19.55 10.25 19.79
C GLU A 53 -20.82 11.09 19.51
N THR A 54 -21.15 11.40 18.25
CA THR A 54 -22.40 10.94 17.57
C THR A 54 -22.47 11.49 16.13
N GLU A 55 -22.98 10.62 15.27
CA GLU A 55 -23.20 10.71 13.82
C GLU A 55 -24.31 11.68 13.34
N ASN A 56 -24.15 12.07 12.07
CA ASN A 56 -25.12 12.26 10.97
C ASN A 56 -26.23 13.33 11.02
N ALA A 57 -26.18 14.25 10.03
CA ALA A 57 -27.34 14.59 9.20
C ALA A 57 -26.92 15.12 7.80
N ASP A 58 -27.51 14.47 6.81
CA ASP A 58 -27.65 14.78 5.38
C ASP A 58 -27.76 16.28 5.03
N SER A 59 -27.02 16.71 4.01
CA SER A 59 -27.27 17.97 3.30
C SER A 59 -26.84 17.85 1.85
N GLN A 60 -27.84 18.00 0.99
CA GLN A 60 -27.80 17.82 -0.45
C GLN A 60 -26.97 18.90 -1.16
N ASN A 61 -26.22 18.43 -2.15
CA ASN A 61 -25.67 19.10 -3.33
C ASN A 61 -26.15 20.53 -3.63
N GLU A 62 -25.19 21.46 -3.69
CA GLU A 62 -25.12 22.43 -4.79
C GLU A 62 -23.81 22.22 -5.55
N VAL A 63 -23.96 21.87 -6.83
CA VAL A 63 -22.87 21.74 -7.80
C VAL A 63 -22.43 23.13 -8.21
N SER A 64 -21.18 23.47 -7.92
CA SER A 64 -20.47 24.55 -8.62
C SER A 64 -19.34 23.93 -9.43
N GLU A 65 -19.50 23.90 -10.75
CA GLU A 65 -18.39 23.78 -11.69
C GLU A 65 -17.39 24.90 -11.40
N SER A 66 -16.25 24.56 -10.81
CA SER A 66 -15.13 25.46 -10.67
C SER A 66 -13.95 24.84 -11.40
N SER A 67 -13.49 25.49 -12.47
CA SER A 67 -12.13 25.31 -12.95
C SER A 67 -11.19 25.81 -11.84
N SER A 68 -10.81 24.94 -10.92
CA SER A 68 -9.97 25.29 -9.78
C SER A 68 -8.57 25.60 -10.26
N GLN A 69 -8.13 26.86 -10.14
CA GLN A 69 -6.71 27.16 -10.07
C GLN A 69 -6.15 26.39 -8.87
N ILE A 70 -5.10 25.61 -9.11
CA ILE A 70 -4.43 24.85 -8.05
C ILE A 70 -3.53 25.85 -7.32
N ASP A 71 -4.11 26.49 -6.31
CA ASP A 71 -3.43 27.47 -5.46
C ASP A 71 -2.57 26.73 -4.41
N GLY A 72 -1.29 27.06 -4.33
CA GLY A 72 -0.34 26.42 -3.40
C GLY A 72 1.11 26.57 -3.84
N VAL A 73 2.05 26.21 -2.95
CA VAL A 73 3.47 26.06 -3.31
C VAL A 73 3.67 24.61 -3.75
N SER A 74 4.32 24.39 -4.89
CA SER A 74 4.72 23.06 -5.33
C SER A 74 6.15 22.77 -4.90
N ILE A 75 6.44 21.53 -4.51
CA ILE A 75 7.82 21.10 -4.21
C ILE A 75 8.73 21.26 -5.44
N CYS A 76 8.14 21.28 -6.64
CA CYS A 76 8.82 21.48 -7.91
C CYS A 76 9.15 22.95 -8.23
N ASP A 77 8.59 23.92 -7.47
CA ASP A 77 8.81 25.35 -7.72
C ASP A 77 10.20 25.82 -7.22
N GLU A 78 10.85 25.04 -6.34
CA GLU A 78 12.15 25.34 -5.77
C GLU A 78 13.23 24.32 -6.17
N THR A 79 14.47 24.77 -6.32
CA THR A 79 15.63 23.96 -6.72
C THR A 79 16.74 23.87 -5.67
N THR A 80 16.54 24.49 -4.50
CA THR A 80 17.49 24.43 -3.38
C THR A 80 17.45 23.05 -2.72
N GLU A 81 18.47 22.72 -1.93
CA GLU A 81 18.48 21.46 -1.17
C GLU A 81 17.24 21.35 -0.26
N LEU A 82 16.76 20.13 -0.04
CA LEU A 82 15.63 19.86 0.86
C LEU A 82 15.96 20.30 2.30
N ASP A 83 15.01 20.99 2.92
CA ASP A 83 15.01 21.20 4.37
C ASP A 83 14.36 19.99 5.05
N TYR A 84 15.16 19.09 5.63
CA TYR A 84 14.65 17.85 6.22
C TYR A 84 13.86 18.06 7.53
N ASP A 85 13.83 19.28 8.08
CA ASP A 85 12.97 19.64 9.21
C ASP A 85 11.59 20.17 8.75
N HIS A 86 11.42 20.43 7.44
CA HIS A 86 10.18 20.93 6.85
C HIS A 86 9.28 19.79 6.34
N ASN A 87 7.96 19.93 6.54
CA ASN A 87 6.99 18.98 5.99
C ASN A 87 6.55 19.40 4.59
N TYR A 88 6.96 18.62 3.59
CA TYR A 88 6.63 18.84 2.18
C TYR A 88 5.31 18.17 1.72
N ASP A 89 4.52 17.54 2.59
CA ASP A 89 3.30 16.80 2.21
C ASP A 89 2.34 17.61 1.32
N ASP A 90 2.04 18.84 1.73
CA ASP A 90 1.15 19.73 0.97
C ASP A 90 1.78 20.18 -0.35
N GLU A 91 3.10 20.42 -0.37
CA GLU A 91 3.81 20.84 -1.56
C GLU A 91 3.93 19.72 -2.61
N ILE A 92 4.07 18.47 -2.14
CA ILE A 92 4.01 17.26 -2.96
C ILE A 92 2.59 17.09 -3.52
N ARG A 93 1.56 17.24 -2.68
CA ARG A 93 0.16 17.17 -3.12
C ARG A 93 -0.13 18.19 -4.22
N VAL A 94 0.30 19.44 -4.06
CA VAL A 94 0.15 20.49 -5.07
C VAL A 94 0.90 20.15 -6.36
N ALA A 95 2.12 19.60 -6.27
CA ALA A 95 2.88 19.17 -7.44
C ALA A 95 2.14 18.09 -8.23
N VAL A 96 1.61 17.09 -7.53
CA VAL A 96 0.82 15.99 -8.13
C VAL A 96 -0.46 16.51 -8.76
N GLU A 97 -1.24 17.35 -8.06
CA GLU A 97 -2.46 17.95 -8.60
C GLU A 97 -2.19 18.75 -9.89
N ARG A 98 -1.10 19.53 -9.93
CA ARG A 98 -0.68 20.28 -11.14
C ARG A 98 -0.31 19.32 -12.27
N ALA A 99 0.51 18.31 -11.97
CA ALA A 99 0.91 17.30 -12.94
C ALA A 99 -0.30 16.59 -13.57
N VAL A 100 -1.30 16.21 -12.76
CA VAL A 100 -2.55 15.59 -13.23
C VAL A 100 -3.34 16.55 -14.11
N ALA A 101 -3.55 17.79 -13.66
CA ALA A 101 -4.32 18.79 -14.40
C ALA A 101 -3.68 19.18 -15.76
N GLU A 102 -2.36 19.10 -15.85
CA GLU A 102 -1.60 19.40 -17.07
C GLU A 102 -1.46 18.20 -18.01
N SER A 103 -1.87 17.00 -17.59
CA SER A 103 -1.68 15.77 -18.37
C SER A 103 -2.87 15.46 -19.27
N ASN A 104 -2.58 14.86 -20.42
CA ASN A 104 -3.58 14.50 -21.43
C ASN A 104 -3.83 12.98 -21.50
N SER A 105 -3.10 12.19 -20.71
CA SER A 105 -3.24 10.73 -20.64
C SER A 105 -2.67 10.20 -19.33
N PHE A 106 -3.12 9.02 -18.89
CA PHE A 106 -2.55 8.33 -17.72
C PHE A 106 -1.04 8.06 -17.85
N ALA A 107 -0.55 7.76 -19.05
CA ALA A 107 0.89 7.58 -19.27
C ALA A 107 1.69 8.87 -19.02
N GLU A 108 1.13 10.03 -19.42
CA GLU A 108 1.72 11.33 -19.13
C GLU A 108 1.64 11.65 -17.62
N GLU A 109 0.52 11.36 -16.97
CA GLU A 109 0.36 11.53 -15.51
C GLU A 109 1.43 10.76 -14.74
N PHE A 110 1.61 9.47 -15.07
CA PHE A 110 2.60 8.62 -14.40
C PHE A 110 4.04 9.02 -14.71
N SER A 111 4.34 9.46 -15.94
CA SER A 111 5.65 10.04 -16.25
C SER A 111 5.93 11.28 -15.42
N LYS A 112 4.94 12.14 -15.17
CA LYS A 112 5.12 13.31 -14.31
C LYS A 112 5.26 12.96 -12.83
N MET A 113 4.70 11.84 -12.37
CA MET A 113 5.00 11.34 -11.02
C MET A 113 6.48 11.00 -10.89
N ASP A 114 7.04 10.31 -11.89
CA ASP A 114 8.48 10.02 -11.96
C ASP A 114 9.29 11.33 -12.04
N ASP A 115 8.86 12.33 -12.82
CA ASP A 115 9.53 13.66 -12.89
C ASP A 115 9.53 14.40 -11.53
N ILE A 116 8.45 14.31 -10.74
CA ILE A 116 8.39 14.89 -9.40
C ILE A 116 9.39 14.18 -8.47
N GLN A 117 9.49 12.85 -8.55
CA GLN A 117 10.47 12.08 -7.79
C GLN A 117 11.92 12.41 -8.20
N ASP A 118 12.18 12.58 -9.50
CA ASP A 118 13.46 13.05 -10.01
C ASP A 118 13.80 14.44 -9.47
N HIS A 119 12.82 15.35 -9.42
CA HIS A 119 13.00 16.67 -8.84
C HIS A 119 13.35 16.61 -7.34
N ILE A 120 12.64 15.79 -6.56
CA ILE A 120 12.98 15.52 -5.16
C ILE A 120 14.41 15.00 -5.06
N THR A 121 14.78 14.06 -5.93
CA THR A 121 16.11 13.44 -5.97
C THR A 121 17.21 14.46 -6.23
N LEU A 122 17.00 15.39 -7.16
CA LEU A 122 17.95 16.45 -7.51
C LEU A 122 18.18 17.45 -6.36
N ARG A 123 17.19 17.60 -5.47
CA ARG A 123 17.27 18.46 -4.28
C ARG A 123 17.88 17.77 -3.07
N ARG A 124 18.23 16.48 -3.17
CA ARG A 124 18.90 15.76 -2.08
C ARG A 124 20.33 16.24 -1.91
N SER A 125 20.79 16.26 -0.66
CA SER A 125 22.20 16.56 -0.36
C SER A 125 23.10 15.41 -0.85
N GLN A 126 24.30 15.71 -1.31
CA GLN A 126 25.26 14.68 -1.73
C GLN A 126 25.86 13.91 -0.55
N ASP A 127 25.85 14.50 0.65
CA ASP A 127 26.40 13.92 1.88
C ASP A 127 25.27 13.49 2.85
N GLN A 128 24.14 13.02 2.32
CA GLN A 128 22.97 12.66 3.10
C GLN A 128 23.27 11.62 4.20
N THR A 129 22.70 11.85 5.37
CA THR A 129 22.60 10.87 6.44
C THR A 129 21.52 9.84 6.13
N GLN A 130 21.57 8.67 6.80
CA GLN A 130 20.51 7.65 6.66
C GLN A 130 19.13 8.19 7.06
N THR A 131 19.06 9.09 8.05
CA THR A 131 17.80 9.74 8.44
C THR A 131 17.22 10.57 7.29
N GLU A 132 18.05 11.36 6.61
CA GLU A 132 17.63 12.17 5.47
C GLU A 132 17.23 11.31 4.26
N MET A 133 17.92 10.18 4.04
CA MET A 133 17.51 9.18 3.05
C MET A 133 16.14 8.57 3.38
N ASN A 134 15.89 8.26 4.66
CA ASN A 134 14.60 7.74 5.12
C ASN A 134 13.48 8.78 4.92
N ILE A 135 13.74 10.07 5.18
CA ILE A 135 12.79 11.15 4.91
C ILE A 135 12.53 11.29 3.40
N ALA A 136 13.57 11.30 2.57
CA ALA A 136 13.40 11.38 1.12
C ALA A 136 12.58 10.20 0.56
N SER A 137 12.80 8.98 1.07
CA SER A 137 12.01 7.80 0.66
C SER A 137 10.53 7.93 0.98
N TYR A 138 10.17 8.59 2.10
CA TYR A 138 8.77 8.89 2.41
C TYR A 138 8.15 9.83 1.37
N TYR A 139 8.89 10.83 0.88
CA TYR A 139 8.39 11.73 -0.16
C TYR A 139 8.12 11.02 -1.48
N TYR A 140 8.95 10.03 -1.86
CA TYR A 140 8.67 9.20 -3.04
C TYR A 140 7.37 8.41 -2.91
N TYR A 141 7.14 7.78 -1.76
CA TYR A 141 5.87 7.13 -1.44
C TYR A 141 4.70 8.13 -1.47
N LYS A 142 4.87 9.33 -0.89
CA LYS A 142 3.84 10.37 -0.83
C LYS A 142 3.39 10.84 -2.20
N VAL A 143 4.30 10.96 -3.18
CA VAL A 143 3.93 11.28 -4.57
C VAL A 143 2.90 10.29 -5.12
N TRP A 144 3.15 8.99 -4.97
CA TRP A 144 2.23 7.96 -5.45
C TRP A 144 0.95 7.87 -4.61
N ASP A 145 1.00 8.12 -3.31
CA ASP A 145 -0.19 8.17 -2.45
C ASP A 145 -1.11 9.35 -2.85
N CYS A 146 -0.54 10.52 -3.14
CA CYS A 146 -1.28 11.65 -3.67
C CYS A 146 -1.93 11.34 -5.03
N GLU A 147 -1.23 10.62 -5.92
CA GLU A 147 -1.81 10.21 -7.21
C GLU A 147 -2.92 9.17 -7.04
N LEU A 148 -2.74 8.21 -6.14
CA LEU A 148 -3.76 7.22 -5.81
C LEU A 148 -5.06 7.90 -5.38
N ASN A 149 -4.95 8.93 -4.53
CA ASN A 149 -6.08 9.72 -4.07
C ASN A 149 -6.76 10.50 -5.20
N ASN A 150 -5.99 11.05 -6.14
CA ASN A 150 -6.52 11.74 -7.32
C ASN A 150 -7.28 10.77 -8.25
N LEU A 151 -6.71 9.60 -8.54
CA LEU A 151 -7.38 8.54 -9.32
C LEU A 151 -8.65 8.05 -8.62
N TRP A 152 -8.58 7.82 -7.31
CA TRP A 152 -9.73 7.39 -6.52
C TRP A 152 -10.89 8.38 -6.60
N LYS A 153 -10.61 9.68 -6.45
CA LYS A 153 -11.62 10.74 -6.60
C LYS A 153 -12.26 10.69 -7.98
N ARG A 154 -11.44 10.72 -9.05
CA ARG A 154 -11.93 10.66 -10.44
C ARG A 154 -12.75 9.40 -10.72
N PHE A 155 -12.29 8.24 -10.24
CA PHE A 155 -12.98 6.96 -10.39
C PHE A 155 -14.36 6.97 -9.73
N THR A 156 -14.43 7.38 -8.46
CA THR A 156 -15.69 7.36 -7.70
C THR A 156 -16.73 8.38 -8.18
N GLU A 157 -16.32 9.38 -8.94
CA GLU A 157 -17.23 10.31 -9.64
C GLU A 157 -17.85 9.71 -10.91
N LYS A 158 -17.26 8.65 -11.49
CA LYS A 158 -17.68 8.04 -12.76
C LYS A 158 -18.46 6.75 -12.61
N VAL A 159 -18.31 6.03 -11.50
CA VAL A 159 -18.96 4.74 -11.28
C VAL A 159 -20.25 4.84 -10.48
N ASP A 160 -21.12 3.85 -10.62
CA ASP A 160 -22.33 3.74 -9.80
C ASP A 160 -22.01 3.36 -8.34
N MET A 161 -23.00 3.51 -7.46
CA MET A 161 -22.84 3.25 -6.02
C MET A 161 -22.41 1.80 -5.70
N GLN A 162 -22.93 0.80 -6.44
CA GLN A 162 -22.59 -0.59 -6.18
C GLN A 162 -21.13 -0.88 -6.54
N THR A 163 -20.69 -0.36 -7.69
CA THR A 163 -19.29 -0.43 -8.11
C THR A 163 -18.40 0.32 -7.10
N LYS A 164 -18.78 1.53 -6.69
CA LYS A 164 -18.05 2.32 -5.68
C LYS A 164 -17.86 1.55 -4.36
N GLU A 165 -18.91 0.94 -3.82
CA GLU A 165 -18.83 0.17 -2.57
C GLU A 165 -17.89 -1.04 -2.68
N LYS A 166 -17.91 -1.76 -3.83
CA LYS A 166 -16.98 -2.88 -4.07
C LYS A 166 -15.53 -2.42 -3.98
N TYR A 167 -15.17 -1.36 -4.71
CA TYR A 167 -13.79 -0.87 -4.72
C TYR A 167 -13.40 -0.23 -3.37
N LEU A 168 -14.35 0.34 -2.64
CA LEU A 168 -14.11 0.82 -1.27
C LEU A 168 -13.75 -0.33 -0.33
N THR A 169 -14.44 -1.46 -0.42
CA THR A 169 -14.10 -2.66 0.35
C THR A 169 -12.71 -3.17 -0.03
N ASP A 170 -12.41 -3.29 -1.33
CA ASP A 170 -11.09 -3.74 -1.79
C ASP A 170 -9.98 -2.79 -1.32
N GLN A 171 -10.23 -1.48 -1.34
CA GLN A 171 -9.30 -0.47 -0.85
C GLN A 171 -9.09 -0.55 0.66
N ARG A 172 -10.15 -0.74 1.45
CA ARG A 172 -10.06 -0.93 2.91
C ARG A 172 -9.26 -2.18 3.27
N ASN A 173 -9.50 -3.27 2.55
CA ASN A 173 -8.73 -4.50 2.72
C ASN A 173 -7.24 -4.27 2.40
N TRP A 174 -6.93 -3.59 1.29
CA TRP A 174 -5.56 -3.25 0.91
C TRP A 174 -4.85 -2.37 1.95
N ILE A 175 -5.55 -1.40 2.55
CA ILE A 175 -5.00 -0.58 3.63
C ILE A 175 -4.74 -1.42 4.89
N ALA A 176 -5.70 -2.26 5.27
CA ALA A 176 -5.61 -3.09 6.47
C ALA A 176 -4.41 -4.06 6.43
N MET A 177 -4.06 -4.56 5.24
CA MET A 177 -2.94 -5.50 5.06
C MET A 177 -1.56 -4.83 4.98
N LYS A 178 -1.43 -3.49 4.92
CA LYS A 178 -0.12 -2.83 4.70
C LYS A 178 0.92 -3.19 5.75
N ASP A 179 0.56 -3.15 7.03
CA ASP A 179 1.50 -3.43 8.11
C ASP A 179 1.93 -4.91 8.13
N GLU A 180 0.99 -5.82 7.88
CA GLU A 180 1.28 -7.25 7.77
C GLU A 180 2.13 -7.54 6.51
N ALA A 181 1.84 -6.89 5.39
CA ALA A 181 2.61 -7.03 4.14
C ALA A 181 4.06 -6.58 4.30
N VAL A 182 4.29 -5.50 5.06
CA VAL A 182 5.62 -5.03 5.44
C VAL A 182 6.34 -6.09 6.29
N LEU A 183 5.65 -6.64 7.29
CA LEU A 183 6.22 -7.68 8.15
C LEU A 183 6.57 -8.95 7.35
N GLU A 184 5.69 -9.37 6.44
CA GLU A 184 5.88 -10.53 5.57
C GLU A 184 7.07 -10.35 4.61
N ALA A 185 7.25 -9.14 4.06
CA ALA A 185 8.32 -8.89 3.09
C ALA A 185 9.68 -8.59 3.75
N LEU A 186 9.69 -7.80 4.82
CA LEU A 186 10.91 -7.21 5.40
C LEU A 186 11.27 -7.76 6.78
N GLY A 187 10.38 -8.57 7.38
CA GLY A 187 10.53 -9.01 8.75
C GLY A 187 10.30 -7.89 9.77
N PRO A 188 10.55 -8.19 11.06
CA PRO A 188 10.34 -7.24 12.14
C PRO A 188 11.36 -6.09 12.09
N ARG A 189 10.93 -4.90 12.47
CA ARG A 189 11.75 -3.67 12.45
C ARG A 189 13.06 -3.82 13.22
N GLU A 190 13.06 -4.59 14.30
CA GLU A 190 14.21 -4.83 15.15
C GLU A 190 15.38 -5.50 14.41
N GLU A 191 15.11 -6.18 13.29
CA GLU A 191 16.09 -6.92 12.50
C GLU A 191 16.60 -6.12 11.27
N GLY A 192 15.84 -5.12 10.80
CA GLY A 192 16.16 -4.37 9.58
C GLY A 192 17.11 -3.16 9.75
N GLY A 193 17.47 -2.80 10.98
CA GLY A 193 18.42 -1.73 11.25
C GLY A 193 17.96 -0.34 10.76
N SER A 194 18.91 0.52 10.39
CA SER A 194 18.61 1.92 10.04
C SER A 194 18.01 2.13 8.64
N ILE A 195 18.17 1.15 7.74
CA ILE A 195 17.64 1.19 6.37
C ILE A 195 16.19 0.70 6.28
N TYR A 196 15.70 -0.04 7.29
CA TYR A 196 14.34 -0.59 7.35
C TYR A 196 13.27 0.44 6.99
N THR A 197 13.40 1.68 7.47
CA THR A 197 12.40 2.73 7.18
C THR A 197 12.34 3.05 5.68
N SER A 198 13.49 3.18 5.01
CA SER A 198 13.50 3.37 3.56
C SER A 198 12.99 2.16 2.79
N GLU A 199 13.25 0.93 3.27
CA GLU A 199 12.72 -0.28 2.63
C GLU A 199 11.20 -0.38 2.75
N VAL A 200 10.64 -0.02 3.92
CA VAL A 200 9.19 0.09 4.13
C VAL A 200 8.59 1.08 3.13
N HIS A 201 9.16 2.29 3.02
CA HIS A 201 8.64 3.27 2.08
C HIS A 201 8.75 2.81 0.63
N SER A 202 9.85 2.18 0.22
CA SER A 202 9.98 1.64 -1.14
C SER A 202 8.97 0.53 -1.43
N LEU A 203 8.69 -0.36 -0.46
CA LEU A 203 7.67 -1.39 -0.62
C LEU A 203 6.26 -0.79 -0.77
N LEU A 204 5.93 0.19 0.08
CA LEU A 204 4.63 0.87 0.05
C LEU A 204 4.47 1.75 -1.20
N GLU A 205 5.54 2.40 -1.65
CA GLU A 205 5.60 3.14 -2.91
C GLU A 205 5.28 2.22 -4.09
N GLU A 206 5.98 1.09 -4.20
CA GLU A 206 5.76 0.11 -5.27
C GLU A 206 4.32 -0.43 -5.26
N SER A 207 3.79 -0.79 -4.08
CA SER A 207 2.41 -1.25 -3.95
C SER A 207 1.41 -0.17 -4.39
N THR A 208 1.65 1.08 -3.97
CA THR A 208 0.78 2.22 -4.27
C THR A 208 0.82 2.58 -5.76
N LYS A 209 2.00 2.60 -6.37
CA LYS A 209 2.20 2.80 -7.82
C LYS A 209 1.42 1.76 -8.64
N ARG A 210 1.49 0.49 -8.24
CA ARG A 210 0.73 -0.60 -8.88
C ARG A 210 -0.78 -0.43 -8.71
N ARG A 211 -1.22 0.03 -7.53
CA ARG A 211 -2.63 0.36 -7.27
C ARG A 211 -3.11 1.52 -8.15
N CYS A 212 -2.29 2.53 -8.39
CA CYS A 212 -2.57 3.60 -9.36
C CYS A 212 -2.76 3.05 -10.77
N TYR A 213 -1.89 2.16 -11.24
CA TYR A 213 -2.04 1.56 -12.57
C TYR A 213 -3.34 0.75 -12.69
N TYR A 214 -3.70 0.01 -11.65
CA TYR A 214 -4.97 -0.70 -11.60
C TYR A 214 -6.17 0.27 -11.66
N LEU A 215 -6.21 1.31 -10.81
CA LEU A 215 -7.31 2.27 -10.83
C LEU A 215 -7.38 3.05 -12.16
N ALA A 216 -6.25 3.38 -12.78
CA ALA A 216 -6.23 4.03 -14.09
C ALA A 216 -6.80 3.13 -15.19
N LYS A 217 -6.49 1.83 -15.19
CA LYS A 217 -7.11 0.86 -16.11
C LYS A 217 -8.62 0.81 -15.94
N GLU A 218 -9.09 0.74 -14.71
CA GLU A 218 -10.52 0.67 -14.40
C GLU A 218 -11.25 1.98 -14.72
N LEU A 219 -10.62 3.13 -14.44
CA LEU A 219 -11.13 4.44 -14.81
C LEU A 219 -11.20 4.60 -16.33
N ALA A 220 -10.13 4.26 -17.06
CA ALA A 220 -10.08 4.30 -18.52
C ALA A 220 -11.20 3.46 -19.15
N ALA A 221 -11.45 2.27 -18.61
CA ALA A 221 -12.53 1.40 -19.08
C ALA A 221 -13.92 2.04 -18.92
N VAL A 222 -14.15 2.81 -17.85
CA VAL A 222 -15.43 3.49 -17.58
C VAL A 222 -15.58 4.78 -18.37
N THR A 223 -14.50 5.54 -18.59
CA THR A 223 -14.52 6.79 -19.36
C THR A 223 -14.44 6.58 -20.87
N GLY A 224 -14.01 5.39 -21.32
CA GLY A 224 -13.75 5.09 -22.72
C GLY A 224 -12.38 5.56 -23.21
N ASP A 225 -11.49 5.95 -22.29
CA ASP A 225 -10.11 6.31 -22.60
C ASP A 225 -9.26 5.05 -22.82
N SER A 226 -8.13 5.22 -23.51
CA SER A 226 -7.15 4.14 -23.69
C SER A 226 -6.08 4.21 -22.61
N PHE A 227 -5.82 3.09 -21.95
CA PHE A 227 -4.66 2.92 -21.09
C PHE A 227 -4.04 1.54 -21.33
N GLU A 228 -2.75 1.53 -21.64
CA GLU A 228 -1.96 0.31 -21.74
C GLU A 228 -1.21 0.10 -20.43
N MET A 229 -1.41 -1.05 -19.80
CA MET A 229 -0.69 -1.41 -18.58
C MET A 229 0.81 -1.50 -18.90
N PRO A 230 1.69 -0.89 -18.08
CA PRO A 230 3.12 -0.99 -18.29
C PRO A 230 3.62 -2.43 -18.07
N GLU A 231 4.84 -2.71 -18.53
CA GLU A 231 5.49 -4.00 -18.29
C GLU A 231 5.61 -4.25 -16.78
N LYS A 232 5.23 -5.45 -16.34
CA LYS A 232 5.29 -5.81 -14.92
C LYS A 232 6.71 -6.21 -14.57
N SER A 233 7.30 -5.53 -13.58
CA SER A 233 8.57 -5.95 -12.98
C SER A 233 8.44 -7.33 -12.33
N LEU A 234 9.50 -8.14 -12.46
CA LEU A 234 9.65 -9.42 -11.76
C LEU A 234 9.60 -9.22 -10.24
N LEU A 235 10.21 -8.15 -9.74
CA LEU A 235 10.30 -7.90 -8.30
C LEU A 235 8.94 -7.44 -7.74
N GLY A 236 8.70 -7.79 -6.49
CA GLY A 236 7.57 -7.32 -5.68
C GLY A 236 6.86 -8.43 -4.92
N LEU A 237 5.93 -7.98 -4.08
CA LEU A 237 5.11 -8.81 -3.21
C LEU A 237 3.78 -9.11 -3.89
N TYR A 238 3.34 -10.37 -3.83
CA TYR A 238 2.04 -10.85 -4.27
C TYR A 238 1.37 -11.56 -3.10
N LEU A 239 0.11 -11.26 -2.83
CA LEU A 239 -0.58 -11.72 -1.62
C LEU A 239 -1.88 -12.44 -1.97
N ASP A 240 -2.18 -13.52 -1.27
CA ASP A 240 -3.52 -14.07 -1.16
C ASP A 240 -4.16 -13.57 0.13
N ASN A 241 -5.16 -12.70 0.00
CA ASN A 241 -5.94 -12.19 1.11
C ASN A 241 -7.33 -12.84 1.24
N GLN A 242 -7.69 -13.76 0.32
CA GLN A 242 -9.01 -14.39 0.22
C GLN A 242 -10.20 -13.40 0.23
N GLY A 243 -10.00 -12.17 -0.25
CA GLY A 243 -11.00 -11.10 -0.21
C GLY A 243 -11.21 -10.45 1.16
N THR A 244 -10.26 -10.62 2.08
CA THR A 244 -10.25 -10.05 3.43
C THR A 244 -9.12 -9.03 3.62
N GLY A 245 -9.01 -8.45 4.82
CA GLY A 245 -7.90 -7.57 5.18
C GLY A 245 -6.66 -8.30 5.73
N ASP A 246 -6.70 -9.63 5.82
CA ASP A 246 -5.63 -10.46 6.39
C ASP A 246 -4.83 -11.15 5.27
N ILE A 247 -3.55 -11.42 5.50
CA ILE A 247 -2.69 -12.18 4.57
C ILE A 247 -2.74 -13.67 4.91
N TYR A 248 -3.01 -14.51 3.91
CA TYR A 248 -3.01 -15.97 4.06
C TYR A 248 -1.73 -16.57 3.50
N SER A 249 -1.39 -16.21 2.25
CA SER A 249 -0.19 -16.70 1.57
C SER A 249 0.47 -15.55 0.82
N SER A 250 1.79 -15.62 0.66
CA SER A 250 2.57 -14.59 -0.01
C SER A 250 3.62 -15.19 -0.94
N LEU A 251 3.92 -14.47 -2.02
CA LEU A 251 5.10 -14.67 -2.86
C LEU A 251 5.82 -13.33 -2.93
N TYR A 252 7.02 -13.26 -2.36
CA TYR A 252 7.86 -12.08 -2.42
C TYR A 252 9.09 -12.34 -3.28
N MET A 253 9.20 -11.66 -4.42
CA MET A 253 10.37 -11.72 -5.30
C MET A 253 11.21 -10.47 -5.10
N LYS A 254 12.47 -10.62 -4.69
CA LYS A 254 13.36 -9.51 -4.32
C LYS A 254 14.74 -9.66 -4.92
N SER A 255 15.48 -8.56 -5.02
CA SER A 255 16.87 -8.61 -5.48
C SER A 255 17.70 -9.45 -4.51
N GLY A 256 18.47 -10.40 -5.03
CA GLY A 256 19.40 -11.17 -4.23
C GLY A 256 20.59 -10.33 -3.74
N TRP A 257 21.17 -10.71 -2.61
CA TRP A 257 22.24 -9.93 -1.95
C TRP A 257 23.48 -9.70 -2.84
N GLU A 258 23.91 -10.73 -3.58
CA GLU A 258 25.07 -10.64 -4.48
C GLU A 258 24.65 -10.43 -5.94
N SER A 259 23.67 -11.21 -6.39
CA SER A 259 23.11 -11.15 -7.75
C SER A 259 21.87 -12.04 -7.84
N GLY A 260 21.09 -11.86 -8.90
CA GLY A 260 19.90 -12.69 -9.15
C GLY A 260 18.67 -12.21 -8.38
N THR A 261 17.70 -13.10 -8.27
CA THR A 261 16.41 -12.82 -7.63
C THR A 261 16.14 -13.90 -6.60
N ASP A 262 15.89 -13.48 -5.36
CA ASP A 262 15.45 -14.34 -4.28
C ASP A 262 13.92 -14.38 -4.26
N ALA A 263 13.36 -15.48 -3.80
CA ALA A 263 11.93 -15.66 -3.63
C ALA A 263 11.60 -16.30 -2.29
N ASP A 264 10.73 -15.62 -1.55
CA ASP A 264 10.12 -16.13 -0.32
C ASP A 264 8.66 -16.48 -0.62
N ILE A 265 8.26 -17.71 -0.30
CA ILE A 265 6.90 -18.21 -0.50
C ILE A 265 6.34 -18.63 0.85
N SER A 266 5.36 -17.90 1.37
CA SER A 266 4.61 -18.26 2.57
C SER A 266 3.27 -18.88 2.18
N LEU A 267 2.99 -20.10 2.66
CA LEU A 267 1.78 -20.84 2.34
C LEU A 267 0.95 -21.13 3.59
N TYR A 268 -0.28 -20.59 3.63
CA TYR A 268 -1.16 -20.70 4.79
C TYR A 268 -1.30 -22.14 5.30
N ARG A 269 -0.92 -22.38 6.57
CA ARG A 269 -0.99 -23.69 7.25
C ARG A 269 -0.15 -24.82 6.61
N ILE A 270 0.70 -24.50 5.64
CA ILE A 270 1.58 -25.45 4.96
C ILE A 270 3.02 -25.20 5.40
N GLY A 271 3.52 -23.97 5.26
CA GLY A 271 4.87 -23.58 5.65
C GLY A 271 5.49 -22.58 4.66
N GLU A 272 6.79 -22.37 4.79
CA GLU A 272 7.54 -21.40 4.00
C GLU A 272 8.57 -22.11 3.10
N LEU A 273 8.81 -21.55 1.92
CA LEU A 273 9.90 -21.93 1.02
C LEU A 273 10.75 -20.68 0.74
N HIS A 274 12.06 -20.82 0.92
CA HIS A 274 13.04 -19.82 0.52
C HIS A 274 13.87 -20.39 -0.62
N GLY A 275 14.24 -19.54 -1.58
CA GLY A 275 15.01 -19.98 -2.73
C GLY A 275 15.34 -18.86 -3.69
N THR A 276 15.87 -19.23 -4.85
CA THR A 276 16.25 -18.31 -5.92
C THR A 276 15.42 -18.55 -7.16
N ILE A 277 15.37 -17.53 -8.02
CA ILE A 277 14.74 -17.59 -9.34
C ILE A 277 15.82 -17.54 -10.42
N GLU A 278 15.78 -18.52 -11.31
CA GLU A 278 16.61 -18.61 -12.50
C GLU A 278 15.72 -18.60 -13.76
N ASP A 279 16.28 -18.21 -14.90
CA ASP A 279 15.61 -18.38 -16.19
C ASP A 279 15.84 -19.80 -16.72
N ASP A 280 14.77 -20.53 -17.05
CA ASP A 280 14.89 -21.79 -17.76
C ASP A 280 15.23 -21.58 -19.26
N GLU A 281 15.49 -22.67 -19.98
CA GLU A 281 15.82 -22.63 -21.42
C GLU A 281 14.71 -21.99 -22.30
N SER A 282 13.51 -21.83 -21.77
CA SER A 282 12.34 -21.21 -22.41
C SER A 282 12.04 -19.79 -21.90
N GLY A 283 12.83 -19.26 -20.96
CA GLY A 283 12.64 -17.95 -20.33
C GLY A 283 11.59 -17.92 -19.20
N ASN A 284 11.12 -19.08 -18.75
CA ASN A 284 10.25 -19.16 -17.57
C ASN A 284 11.07 -18.94 -16.30
N LYS A 285 10.43 -18.37 -15.28
CA LYS A 285 11.05 -18.12 -13.98
C LYS A 285 11.00 -19.41 -13.16
N LEU A 286 12.13 -20.11 -13.09
CA LEU A 286 12.30 -21.34 -12.33
C LEU A 286 12.73 -21.01 -10.91
N PHE A 287 11.87 -21.31 -9.95
CA PHE A 287 12.21 -21.30 -8.53
C PHE A 287 12.97 -22.59 -8.16
N VAL A 288 14.02 -22.44 -7.36
CA VAL A 288 14.77 -23.53 -6.74
C VAL A 288 14.93 -23.23 -5.25
N SER A 289 14.44 -24.11 -4.38
CA SER A 289 14.57 -23.94 -2.94
C SER A 289 16.03 -24.00 -2.48
N GLU A 290 16.35 -23.33 -1.38
CA GLU A 290 17.71 -23.29 -0.82
C GLU A 290 18.29 -24.69 -0.52
N ASP A 291 17.44 -25.62 -0.07
CA ASP A 291 17.83 -27.02 0.18
C ASP A 291 17.91 -27.88 -1.10
N GLY A 292 17.54 -27.31 -2.25
CA GLY A 292 17.52 -27.97 -3.56
C GLY A 292 16.41 -29.00 -3.74
N ASN A 293 15.52 -29.16 -2.76
CA ASN A 293 14.52 -30.23 -2.75
C ASN A 293 13.26 -29.89 -3.52
N VAL A 294 12.95 -28.61 -3.74
CA VAL A 294 11.75 -28.16 -4.42
C VAL A 294 12.14 -27.30 -5.61
N LYS A 295 11.56 -27.60 -6.77
CA LYS A 295 11.56 -26.70 -7.92
C LYS A 295 10.15 -26.43 -8.39
N GLY A 296 9.94 -25.25 -8.92
CA GLY A 296 8.66 -24.89 -9.53
C GLY A 296 8.77 -23.73 -10.48
N ILE A 297 7.74 -23.56 -11.30
CA ILE A 297 7.64 -22.46 -12.25
C ILE A 297 6.81 -21.35 -11.61
N ILE A 298 7.37 -20.15 -11.59
CA ILE A 298 6.66 -18.93 -11.25
C ILE A 298 6.17 -18.26 -12.54
N THR A 299 4.89 -17.91 -12.56
CA THR A 299 4.33 -16.99 -13.56
C THR A 299 3.79 -15.77 -12.84
N TYR A 300 3.92 -14.59 -13.45
CA TYR A 300 3.51 -13.33 -12.83
C TYR A 300 2.99 -12.35 -13.88
N GLY A 301 2.15 -11.42 -13.44
CA GLY A 301 1.58 -10.37 -14.27
C GLY A 301 0.64 -9.48 -13.49
N TRP A 302 -0.18 -8.70 -14.21
CA TRP A 302 -1.18 -7.81 -13.62
C TRP A 302 -2.40 -8.54 -13.03
N ASP A 303 -2.56 -9.82 -13.34
CA ASP A 303 -3.61 -10.68 -12.76
C ASP A 303 -3.13 -11.44 -11.51
N GLY A 304 -1.89 -11.19 -11.07
CA GLY A 304 -1.27 -11.84 -9.92
C GLY A 304 -0.09 -12.73 -10.33
N ALA A 305 0.27 -13.66 -9.45
CA ALA A 305 1.31 -14.64 -9.67
C ALA A 305 0.84 -16.05 -9.32
N THR A 306 1.50 -17.05 -9.89
CA THR A 306 1.30 -18.45 -9.52
C THR A 306 2.63 -19.16 -9.35
N PHE A 307 2.69 -20.08 -8.40
CA PHE A 307 3.80 -21.00 -8.19
C PHE A 307 3.32 -22.43 -8.42
N LYS A 308 3.87 -23.07 -9.46
CA LYS A 308 3.57 -24.47 -9.81
C LYS A 308 4.76 -25.37 -9.52
N VAL A 309 4.59 -26.32 -8.61
CA VAL A 309 5.65 -27.26 -8.23
C VAL A 309 5.89 -28.27 -9.35
N THR A 310 7.12 -28.35 -9.84
CA THR A 310 7.53 -29.23 -10.95
C THR A 310 8.39 -30.40 -10.49
N GLU A 311 9.15 -30.23 -9.41
CA GLU A 311 10.04 -31.26 -8.87
C GLU A 311 10.03 -31.20 -7.35
N VAL A 312 9.97 -32.38 -6.72
CA VAL A 312 10.18 -32.55 -5.28
C VAL A 312 11.08 -33.75 -5.07
N THR A 313 12.22 -33.55 -4.42
CA THR A 313 13.15 -34.60 -4.01
C THR A 313 13.28 -34.62 -2.50
N GLY A 314 12.93 -35.73 -1.85
CA GLY A 314 13.01 -35.84 -0.38
C GLY A 314 11.72 -35.43 0.33
N ASP A 315 11.85 -35.10 1.62
CA ASP A 315 10.74 -34.64 2.45
C ASP A 315 10.45 -33.17 2.12
N SER A 316 9.19 -32.84 1.84
CA SER A 316 8.77 -31.48 1.49
C SER A 316 7.38 -31.16 2.03
N ILE A 317 7.12 -29.87 2.24
CA ILE A 317 5.81 -29.34 2.62
C ILE A 317 4.85 -29.25 1.43
N VAL A 318 5.36 -29.39 0.19
CA VAL A 318 4.57 -29.35 -1.05
C VAL A 318 4.73 -30.65 -1.85
N SER A 319 3.81 -30.88 -2.80
CA SER A 319 3.79 -32.02 -3.71
C SER A 319 3.94 -31.60 -5.17
N VAL A 320 4.50 -32.50 -5.99
CA VAL A 320 4.62 -32.26 -7.44
C VAL A 320 3.22 -32.06 -8.06
N ASN A 321 3.09 -31.03 -8.90
CA ASN A 321 1.85 -30.51 -9.50
C ASN A 321 0.95 -29.68 -8.58
N ASP A 322 1.34 -29.39 -7.35
CA ASP A 322 0.65 -28.36 -6.58
C ASP A 322 0.76 -27.02 -7.31
N VAL A 323 -0.32 -26.24 -7.25
CA VAL A 323 -0.40 -24.89 -7.81
C VAL A 323 -0.92 -23.97 -6.73
N TYR A 324 -0.16 -22.92 -6.45
CA TYR A 324 -0.50 -21.87 -5.50
C TYR A 324 -0.69 -20.57 -6.27
N GLU A 325 -1.75 -19.82 -5.96
CA GLU A 325 -2.12 -18.58 -6.62
C GLU A 325 -2.02 -17.42 -5.63
N PHE A 326 -1.45 -16.31 -6.09
CA PHE A 326 -1.25 -15.07 -5.34
C PHE A 326 -1.87 -13.94 -6.16
N PRO A 327 -3.17 -13.63 -5.96
CA PRO A 327 -3.87 -12.61 -6.72
C PRO A 327 -3.20 -11.23 -6.62
N PHE A 328 -3.44 -10.37 -7.62
CA PHE A 328 -2.99 -8.99 -7.58
C PHE A 328 -3.88 -8.18 -6.62
N VAL A 329 -3.51 -8.18 -5.34
CA VAL A 329 -4.18 -7.39 -4.29
C VAL A 329 -3.27 -6.35 -3.64
N PHE A 330 -1.95 -6.45 -3.83
CA PHE A 330 -0.93 -5.58 -3.23
C PHE A 330 0.20 -5.25 -4.21
#